data_AF-A0A8B7JM30-F1
#
_entry.id   AF-A0A8B7JM30-F1
#
_cell.length_a   1.000
_cell.length_b   1.000
_cell.length_c   1.000
_cell.angle_alpha   90.00
_cell.angle_beta   90.00
_cell.angle_gamma   90.00
#
_symmetry.space_group_name_H-M   'P 1'
#
loop_
_entity.id
_entity.type
_entity.pdbx_description
1 polymer ?
#
loop_
_entity_poly.entity_id
_entity_poly.type
_entity_poly.pdbx_seq_one_letter_code
_entity_poly.pdbx_strand_id
1 'polypeptide(L)'
;MQSLSRENKVKFALFLEKEYKVKINPSSMFDVHVKRIHEYKRQLMNCLHVITMYNRIRKDPAKLFVPRTVIIGGKAAPGYHMAKMIIKLINAVAHVVNNDPVVGSKLKVIFLENYRVSLAEKVIPATDLSEQISTAGTEASGTGNMKFMLNGALTIGTMDGANVEMAEEAGEENLFIFGMRVEDVAELDRKGYNAQEYYDKLPELKQAIDQIKSGFFSPKEPELFKNVVDMLFHHDR
;
A
#
# COMPACT_ATOMS: atom_id res chain seq x y z
N MET A 1 24.66 -1.00 10.97
CA MET A 1 23.26 -0.71 10.52
C MET A 1 22.54 -1.95 9.99
N GLN A 2 23.08 -2.71 9.03
CA GLN A 2 22.38 -3.89 8.46
C GLN A 2 21.98 -4.97 9.50
N SER A 3 22.80 -5.22 10.53
CA SER A 3 22.49 -6.17 11.59
C SER A 3 21.31 -5.73 12.47
N LEU A 4 21.23 -4.45 12.83
CA LEU A 4 20.18 -3.88 13.69
C LEU A 4 18.81 -3.86 12.99
N SER A 5 18.76 -3.46 11.72
CA SER A 5 17.55 -3.51 10.92
C SER A 5 17.00 -4.94 10.80
N ARG A 6 17.88 -5.93 10.59
CA ARG A 6 17.47 -7.34 10.53
C ARG A 6 16.93 -7.87 11.87
N GLU A 7 17.52 -7.48 12.99
CA GLU A 7 17.02 -7.87 14.30
C GLU A 7 15.61 -7.30 14.57
N ASN A 8 15.38 -6.03 14.23
CA ASN A 8 14.06 -5.40 14.34
C ASN A 8 13.02 -6.13 13.49
N LYS A 9 13.36 -6.50 12.25
CA LYS A 9 12.50 -7.28 11.37
C LYS A 9 12.17 -8.65 11.92
N VAL A 10 13.14 -9.37 12.51
CA VAL A 10 12.89 -10.67 13.14
C VAL A 10 11.94 -10.52 14.33
N LYS A 11 12.19 -9.55 15.23
CA LYS A 11 11.31 -9.28 16.38
C LYS A 11 9.90 -8.92 15.93
N PHE A 12 9.77 -8.08 14.90
CA PHE A 12 8.46 -7.67 14.40
C PHE A 12 7.75 -8.81 13.65
N ALA A 13 8.46 -9.62 12.85
CA ALA A 13 7.91 -10.81 12.21
C ALA A 13 7.31 -11.78 13.23
N LEU A 14 8.04 -12.10 14.32
CA LEU A 14 7.54 -12.96 15.39
C LEU A 14 6.29 -12.38 16.07
N PHE A 15 6.26 -11.07 16.28
CA PHE A 15 5.07 -10.38 16.78
C PHE A 15 3.88 -10.54 15.81
N LEU A 16 4.09 -10.30 14.51
CA LEU A 16 3.04 -10.44 13.50
C LEU A 16 2.52 -11.88 13.38
N GLU A 17 3.40 -12.87 13.40
CA GLU A 17 3.02 -14.29 13.36
C GLU A 17 2.15 -14.67 14.57
N LYS A 18 2.49 -14.17 15.76
CA LYS A 18 1.72 -14.40 16.98
C LYS A 18 0.32 -13.81 16.89
N GLU A 19 0.20 -12.56 16.43
CA GLU A 19 -1.08 -11.83 16.43
C GLU A 19 -1.97 -12.22 15.24
N TYR A 20 -1.41 -12.32 14.03
CA TYR A 20 -2.18 -12.47 12.79
C TYR A 20 -2.21 -13.90 12.24
N LYS A 21 -1.45 -14.83 12.82
CA LYS A 21 -1.37 -16.24 12.38
C LYS A 21 -0.94 -16.44 10.92
N VAL A 22 -0.23 -15.46 10.36
CA VAL A 22 0.37 -15.53 9.02
C VAL A 22 1.87 -15.69 9.19
N LYS A 23 2.48 -16.71 8.58
CA LYS A 23 3.94 -16.89 8.58
C LYS A 23 4.63 -15.79 7.79
N ILE A 24 5.57 -15.07 8.40
CA ILE A 24 6.25 -13.91 7.84
C ILE A 24 7.73 -14.24 7.61
N ASN A 25 8.21 -13.97 6.40
CA ASN A 25 9.63 -14.10 6.08
C ASN A 25 10.37 -12.81 6.49
N PRO A 26 11.21 -12.81 7.55
CA PRO A 26 11.95 -11.60 7.96
C PRO A 26 13.03 -11.19 6.95
N SER A 27 13.32 -12.02 5.94
CA SER A 27 14.19 -11.67 4.82
C SER A 27 13.45 -11.05 3.64
N SER A 28 12.11 -11.02 3.68
CA SER A 28 11.31 -10.25 2.72
C SER A 28 11.47 -8.75 2.97
N MET A 29 11.23 -7.94 1.95
CA MET A 29 11.12 -6.50 2.09
C MET A 29 9.83 -6.16 2.86
N PHE A 30 9.95 -5.45 3.97
CA PHE A 30 8.84 -4.92 4.75
C PHE A 30 8.45 -3.58 4.14
N ASP A 31 7.34 -3.63 3.40
CA ASP A 31 6.74 -2.53 2.66
C ASP A 31 5.57 -1.99 3.47
N VAL A 32 5.70 -0.78 4.03
CA VAL A 32 4.86 -0.31 5.13
C VAL A 32 4.11 0.96 4.76
N HIS A 33 2.79 0.87 4.86
CA HIS A 33 1.86 1.98 4.67
C HIS A 33 0.97 2.17 5.92
N VAL A 34 1.49 2.88 6.92
CA VAL A 34 0.79 3.12 8.20
C VAL A 34 0.43 4.59 8.40
N LYS A 35 -0.86 4.92 8.31
CA LYS A 35 -1.43 6.25 8.51
C LYS A 35 -2.95 6.16 8.67
N ARG A 36 -3.64 7.28 8.89
CA ARG A 36 -5.12 7.29 8.86
C ARG A 36 -5.61 6.74 7.52
N ILE A 37 -6.67 5.94 7.51
CA ILE A 37 -7.22 5.43 6.26
C ILE A 37 -8.08 6.52 5.64
N HIS A 38 -7.67 6.98 4.47
CA HIS A 38 -8.33 8.06 3.74
C HIS A 38 -8.09 7.93 2.24
N GLU A 39 -9.08 8.31 1.42
CA GLU A 39 -9.01 8.25 -0.04
C GLU A 39 -7.75 8.96 -0.59
N TYR A 40 -7.50 10.23 -0.22
CA TYR A 40 -6.29 10.96 -0.65
C TYR A 40 -4.96 10.34 -0.20
N LYS A 41 -4.96 9.49 0.83
CA LYS A 41 -3.77 8.75 1.30
C LYS A 41 -3.53 7.47 0.52
N ARG A 42 -4.44 7.11 -0.39
CA ARG A 42 -4.30 6.10 -1.44
C ARG A 42 -3.85 4.71 -0.95
N GLN A 43 -4.35 4.25 0.20
CA GLN A 43 -4.19 2.81 0.55
C GLN A 43 -4.86 1.90 -0.48
N LEU A 44 -5.89 2.39 -1.18
CA LEU A 44 -6.50 1.68 -2.29
C LEU A 44 -5.51 1.48 -3.46
N MET A 45 -4.68 2.48 -3.78
CA MET A 45 -3.64 2.34 -4.81
C MET A 45 -2.59 1.28 -4.42
N ASN A 46 -2.16 1.25 -3.15
CA ASN A 46 -1.28 0.20 -2.66
C ASN A 46 -1.97 -1.19 -2.74
N CYS A 47 -3.26 -1.27 -2.39
CA CYS A 47 -4.04 -2.50 -2.55
C CYS A 47 -4.12 -2.98 -4.01
N LEU A 48 -4.32 -2.08 -4.98
CA LEU A 48 -4.25 -2.41 -6.41
C LEU A 48 -2.86 -2.92 -6.80
N HIS A 49 -1.79 -2.32 -6.27
CA HIS A 49 -0.43 -2.80 -6.50
C HIS A 49 -0.20 -4.21 -5.93
N VAL A 50 -0.73 -4.52 -4.75
CA VAL A 50 -0.72 -5.88 -4.17
C VAL A 50 -1.40 -6.88 -5.11
N ILE A 51 -2.57 -6.55 -5.65
CA ILE A 51 -3.29 -7.41 -6.60
C ILE A 51 -2.47 -7.61 -7.88
N THR A 52 -1.84 -6.56 -8.40
CA THR A 52 -0.94 -6.65 -9.55
C THR A 52 0.26 -7.56 -9.28
N MET A 53 0.90 -7.45 -8.10
CA MET A 53 1.98 -8.36 -7.70
C MET A 53 1.50 -9.80 -7.59
N TYR A 54 0.34 -10.02 -6.98
CA TYR A 54 -0.30 -11.34 -6.90
C TYR A 54 -0.49 -11.95 -8.30
N ASN A 55 -1.05 -11.20 -9.23
CA ASN A 55 -1.27 -11.64 -10.62
C ASN A 55 0.03 -11.96 -11.35
N ARG A 56 1.07 -11.13 -11.18
CA ARG A 56 2.40 -11.37 -11.75
C ARG A 56 3.02 -12.67 -11.23
N ILE A 57 2.94 -12.93 -9.93
CA ILE A 57 3.46 -14.16 -9.30
C ILE A 57 2.67 -15.38 -9.81
N ARG A 58 1.35 -15.27 -9.90
CA ARG A 58 0.47 -16.34 -10.42
C ARG A 58 0.73 -16.66 -11.89
N LYS A 59 1.04 -15.64 -12.70
CA LYS A 59 1.28 -15.78 -14.14
C LYS A 59 2.60 -16.50 -14.44
N ASP A 60 3.64 -16.22 -13.66
CA ASP A 60 4.92 -16.91 -13.77
C ASP A 60 5.48 -17.27 -12.38
N PRO A 61 5.05 -18.41 -11.82
CA PRO A 61 5.51 -18.85 -10.51
C PRO A 61 6.99 -19.26 -10.47
N ALA A 62 7.66 -19.45 -11.62
CA ALA A 62 9.08 -19.79 -11.65
C ALA A 62 9.97 -18.54 -11.59
N LYS A 63 9.44 -17.38 -11.99
CA LYS A 63 10.16 -16.10 -11.94
C LYS A 63 10.63 -15.76 -10.53
N LEU A 64 11.84 -15.21 -10.48
CA LEU A 64 12.43 -14.67 -9.26
C LEU A 64 11.77 -13.32 -8.93
N PHE A 65 11.15 -13.27 -7.75
CA PHE A 65 10.63 -12.05 -7.15
C PHE A 65 11.39 -11.80 -5.85
N VAL A 66 11.71 -10.55 -5.56
CA VAL A 66 12.13 -10.17 -4.20
C VAL A 66 10.93 -10.38 -3.28
N PRO A 67 11.01 -11.26 -2.27
CA PRO A 67 9.89 -11.51 -1.38
C PRO A 67 9.46 -10.22 -0.68
N ARG A 68 8.15 -9.99 -0.56
CA ARG A 68 7.61 -8.76 0.04
C ARG A 68 6.54 -9.09 1.09
N THR A 69 6.62 -8.42 2.23
CA THR A 69 5.55 -8.38 3.23
C THR A 69 4.99 -6.96 3.24
N VAL A 70 3.81 -6.80 2.63
CA VAL A 70 3.08 -5.53 2.59
C VAL A 70 2.27 -5.37 3.87
N ILE A 71 2.50 -4.27 4.58
CA ILE A 71 1.94 -3.99 5.91
C ILE A 71 1.20 -2.67 5.82
N ILE A 72 -0.13 -2.74 5.79
CA ILE A 72 -0.98 -1.56 5.78
C ILE A 72 -1.58 -1.40 7.19
N GLY A 73 -1.65 -0.18 7.72
CA GLY A 73 -2.20 0.02 9.05
C GLY A 73 -2.84 1.38 9.23
N GLY A 74 -3.92 1.43 10.00
CA GLY A 74 -4.64 2.68 10.19
C GLY A 74 -6.01 2.51 10.82
N LYS A 75 -6.69 3.64 10.99
CA LYS A 75 -8.09 3.71 11.42
C LYS A 75 -8.87 4.58 10.44
N ALA A 76 -10.11 4.18 10.19
CA ALA A 76 -11.11 5.01 9.52
C ALA A 76 -11.97 5.71 10.58
N ALA A 77 -12.49 6.90 10.25
CA ALA A 77 -13.49 7.56 11.09
C ALA A 77 -14.79 6.74 11.11
N PRO A 78 -15.59 6.77 12.20
CA PRO A 78 -16.74 5.87 12.37
C PRO A 78 -17.77 5.93 11.23
N GLY A 79 -18.08 7.15 10.76
CA GLY A 79 -19.03 7.41 9.67
C GLY A 79 -18.42 7.39 8.26
N TYR A 80 -17.12 7.12 8.13
CA TYR A 80 -16.45 7.20 6.83
C TYR A 80 -16.52 5.85 6.12
N HIS A 81 -17.66 5.61 5.47
CA HIS A 81 -18.01 4.34 4.85
C HIS A 81 -16.99 3.87 3.80
N MET A 82 -16.53 4.75 2.91
CA MET A 82 -15.56 4.37 1.86
C MET A 82 -14.24 3.87 2.45
N ALA A 83 -13.67 4.56 3.44
CA ALA A 83 -12.47 4.08 4.11
C ALA A 83 -12.66 2.72 4.80
N LYS A 84 -13.83 2.47 5.39
CA LYS A 84 -14.15 1.15 5.98
C LYS A 84 -14.24 0.07 4.90
N MET A 85 -14.77 0.40 3.72
CA MET A 85 -14.77 -0.51 2.57
C MET A 85 -13.37 -0.78 2.03
N ILE A 86 -12.49 0.22 1.99
CA ILE A 86 -11.07 0.04 1.64
C ILE A 86 -10.38 -0.91 2.64
N ILE A 87 -10.62 -0.74 3.95
CA ILE A 87 -10.11 -1.67 4.98
C ILE A 87 -10.63 -3.10 4.72
N LYS A 88 -11.93 -3.25 4.46
CA LYS A 88 -12.55 -4.55 4.16
C LYS A 88 -11.91 -5.19 2.93
N LEU A 89 -11.68 -4.41 1.87
CA LEU A 89 -11.04 -4.87 0.64
C LEU A 89 -9.61 -5.34 0.90
N ILE A 90 -8.79 -4.55 1.61
CA ILE A 90 -7.41 -4.93 1.94
C ILE A 90 -7.38 -6.26 2.70
N ASN A 91 -8.28 -6.46 3.67
CA ASN A 91 -8.38 -7.71 4.41
C ASN A 91 -8.83 -8.89 3.52
N ALA A 92 -9.77 -8.66 2.60
CA ALA A 92 -10.23 -9.68 1.65
C ALA A 92 -9.10 -10.10 0.69
N VAL A 93 -8.36 -9.13 0.14
CA VAL A 93 -7.17 -9.37 -0.68
C VAL A 93 -6.10 -10.10 0.12
N ALA A 94 -5.83 -9.67 1.36
CA ALA A 94 -4.87 -10.34 2.24
C ALA A 94 -5.23 -11.80 2.51
N HIS A 95 -6.51 -12.10 2.71
CA HIS A 95 -6.99 -13.47 2.90
C HIS A 95 -6.68 -14.35 1.68
N VAL A 96 -6.96 -13.88 0.47
CA VAL A 96 -6.66 -14.63 -0.75
C VAL A 96 -5.15 -14.80 -0.95
N VAL A 97 -4.38 -13.71 -0.89
CA VAL A 97 -2.93 -13.70 -1.12
C VAL A 97 -2.20 -14.58 -0.10
N ASN A 98 -2.55 -14.49 1.17
CA ASN A 98 -1.83 -15.20 2.23
C ASN A 98 -2.06 -16.72 2.22
N ASN A 99 -3.20 -17.17 1.67
CA ASN A 99 -3.59 -18.58 1.60
C ASN A 99 -3.33 -19.24 0.24
N ASP A 100 -2.84 -18.50 -0.76
CA ASP A 100 -2.51 -19.08 -2.07
C ASP A 100 -1.13 -19.80 -2.02
N PRO A 101 -1.08 -21.14 -2.19
CA PRO A 101 0.17 -21.89 -2.15
C PRO A 101 1.12 -21.54 -3.30
N VAL A 102 0.62 -21.04 -4.44
CA VAL A 102 1.45 -20.61 -5.58
C VAL A 102 2.22 -19.34 -5.23
N VAL A 103 1.64 -18.48 -4.39
CA VAL A 103 2.30 -17.27 -3.88
C VAL A 103 3.33 -17.63 -2.81
N GLY A 104 2.98 -18.54 -1.90
CA GLY A 104 3.88 -19.04 -0.87
C GLY A 104 4.44 -17.91 0.01
N SER A 105 5.76 -17.80 0.09
CA SER A 105 6.47 -16.77 0.87
C SER A 105 6.87 -15.54 0.05
N LYS A 106 6.52 -15.47 -1.25
CA LYS A 106 6.92 -14.38 -2.14
C LYS A 106 6.15 -13.08 -1.87
N LEU A 107 4.89 -13.20 -1.46
CA LEU A 107 4.06 -12.06 -1.09
C LEU A 107 3.20 -12.41 0.13
N LYS A 108 3.25 -11.56 1.14
CA LYS A 108 2.34 -11.57 2.29
C LYS A 108 1.75 -10.18 2.50
N VAL A 109 0.53 -10.14 3.01
CA VAL A 109 -0.20 -8.89 3.26
C VAL A 109 -0.73 -8.92 4.69
N ILE A 110 -0.42 -7.91 5.48
CA ILE A 110 -0.90 -7.76 6.85
C ILE A 110 -1.62 -6.42 6.98
N PHE A 111 -2.82 -6.46 7.54
CA PHE A 111 -3.50 -5.25 7.99
C PHE A 111 -3.28 -5.08 9.51
N LEU A 112 -2.60 -4.01 9.92
CA LEU A 112 -2.36 -3.70 11.33
C LEU A 112 -3.60 -3.10 11.97
N GLU A 113 -4.32 -3.93 12.71
CA GLU A 113 -5.49 -3.52 13.48
C GLU A 113 -5.11 -2.57 14.63
N ASN A 114 -6.03 -1.66 14.95
CA ASN A 114 -5.89 -0.72 16.06
C ASN A 114 -4.53 0.01 16.09
N TYR A 115 -4.04 0.45 14.92
CA TYR A 115 -2.76 1.15 14.82
C TYR A 115 -2.71 2.34 15.80
N ARG A 116 -1.65 2.35 16.62
CA ARG A 116 -1.40 3.27 17.74
C ARG A 116 0.11 3.40 17.97
N VAL A 117 0.53 4.32 18.82
CA VAL A 117 1.94 4.62 19.09
C VAL A 117 2.75 3.36 19.45
N SER A 118 2.25 2.51 20.34
CA SER A 118 2.95 1.27 20.72
C SER A 118 3.16 0.27 19.56
N LEU A 119 2.34 0.34 18.51
CA LEU A 119 2.53 -0.45 17.30
C LEU A 119 3.46 0.26 16.32
N ALA A 120 3.40 1.60 16.25
CA ALA A 120 4.33 2.44 15.50
C ALA A 120 5.78 2.20 15.93
N GLU A 121 6.04 2.14 17.24
CA GLU A 121 7.35 1.84 17.83
C GLU A 121 7.94 0.49 17.39
N LYS A 122 7.10 -0.46 16.94
CA LYS A 122 7.53 -1.77 16.47
C LYS A 122 7.73 -1.81 14.96
N VAL A 123 6.79 -1.24 14.20
CA VAL A 123 6.80 -1.31 12.74
C VAL A 123 7.85 -0.36 12.14
N ILE A 124 8.01 0.85 12.69
CA ILE A 124 8.91 1.86 12.12
C ILE A 124 10.37 1.36 12.04
N PRO A 125 10.97 0.81 13.12
CA PRO A 125 12.34 0.33 13.07
C PRO A 125 12.55 -0.95 12.25
N ALA A 126 11.47 -1.62 11.84
CA ALA A 126 11.48 -2.86 11.07
C ALA A 126 11.17 -2.64 9.58
N THR A 127 10.98 -1.39 9.15
CA THR A 127 10.54 -1.07 7.79
C THR A 127 11.72 -0.93 6.85
N ASP A 128 11.64 -1.52 5.66
CA ASP A 128 12.60 -1.28 4.59
C ASP A 128 12.10 -0.18 3.64
N LEU A 129 10.81 -0.21 3.28
CA LEU A 129 10.18 0.70 2.34
C LEU A 129 8.97 1.40 2.99
N SER A 130 8.97 2.72 2.99
CA SER A 130 7.93 3.57 3.55
C SER A 130 7.05 4.17 2.46
N GLU A 131 5.75 3.86 2.50
CA GLU A 131 4.76 4.29 1.52
C GLU A 131 4.20 5.69 1.86
N GLN A 132 4.61 6.69 1.08
CA GLN A 132 4.24 8.11 1.21
C GLN A 132 3.54 8.62 -0.04
N ILE A 133 2.48 7.91 -0.39
CA ILE A 133 1.83 7.98 -1.71
C ILE A 133 0.55 8.81 -1.69
N SER A 134 0.47 9.91 -0.95
CA SER A 134 -0.73 10.79 -1.01
C SER A 134 -0.87 11.42 -2.40
N THR A 135 -2.07 11.85 -2.82
CA THR A 135 -2.20 12.62 -4.07
C THR A 135 -1.41 13.94 -3.93
N ALA A 136 -0.62 14.33 -4.93
CA ALA A 136 0.19 15.55 -4.82
C ALA A 136 -0.69 16.79 -4.56
N GLY A 137 -0.31 17.60 -3.59
CA GLY A 137 -1.06 18.78 -3.14
C GLY A 137 -2.06 18.51 -2.02
N THR A 138 -2.13 17.29 -1.46
CA THR A 138 -3.12 16.95 -0.42
C THR A 138 -2.51 16.70 0.96
N GLU A 139 -1.25 16.32 1.05
CA GLU A 139 -0.53 16.19 2.33
C GLU A 139 0.18 17.50 2.66
N ALA A 140 -0.25 18.19 3.71
CA ALA A 140 0.38 19.44 4.12
C ALA A 140 1.84 19.27 4.59
N SER A 141 2.18 18.12 5.18
CA SER A 141 3.53 17.81 5.66
C SER A 141 3.68 16.29 5.81
N GLY A 142 3.29 15.75 6.98
CA GLY A 142 3.49 14.36 7.34
C GLY A 142 4.72 14.21 8.24
N THR A 143 4.55 13.57 9.39
CA THR A 143 5.64 13.29 10.35
C THR A 143 6.00 11.80 10.41
N GLY A 144 5.20 10.95 9.77
CA GLY A 144 5.47 9.51 9.69
C GLY A 144 6.67 9.21 8.80
N ASN A 145 6.72 9.84 7.63
CA ASN A 145 7.83 9.77 6.67
C ASN A 145 9.19 10.10 7.31
N MET A 146 9.29 11.18 8.08
CA MET A 146 10.51 11.55 8.81
C MET A 146 10.96 10.46 9.79
N LYS A 147 10.02 9.86 10.54
CA LYS A 147 10.33 8.77 11.49
C LYS A 147 10.88 7.55 10.76
N PHE A 148 10.32 7.21 9.61
CA PHE A 148 10.79 6.10 8.79
C PHE A 148 12.20 6.36 8.24
N MET A 149 12.42 7.54 7.68
CA MET A 149 13.73 7.94 7.16
C MET A 149 14.80 7.89 8.26
N LEU A 150 14.52 8.44 9.43
CA LEU A 150 15.43 8.40 10.59
C LEU A 150 15.72 6.96 11.09
N ASN A 151 14.85 6.00 10.78
CA ASN A 151 15.06 4.58 11.09
C ASN A 151 15.65 3.77 9.93
N GLY A 152 16.08 4.44 8.85
CA GLY A 152 16.77 3.83 7.72
C GLY A 152 15.85 3.18 6.67
N ALA A 153 14.55 3.47 6.70
CA ALA A 153 13.65 3.05 5.64
C ALA A 153 13.76 3.99 4.44
N LEU A 154 13.78 3.42 3.22
CA LEU A 154 13.69 4.19 1.99
C LEU A 154 12.26 4.64 1.77
N THR A 155 12.08 5.82 1.18
CA THR A 155 10.75 6.37 0.90
C THR A 155 10.36 6.12 -0.55
N ILE A 156 9.16 5.60 -0.78
CA ILE A 156 8.48 5.66 -2.08
C ILE A 156 7.29 6.59 -1.95
N GLY A 157 7.18 7.59 -2.82
CA GLY A 157 6.19 8.63 -2.61
C GLY A 157 6.03 9.59 -3.77
N THR A 158 4.99 10.40 -3.66
CA THR A 158 4.80 11.56 -4.52
C THR A 158 5.62 12.74 -4.04
N MET A 159 5.84 13.70 -4.93
CA MET A 159 6.40 15.00 -4.58
C MET A 159 5.34 15.87 -3.88
N ASP A 160 5.07 15.57 -2.61
CA ASP A 160 4.02 16.18 -1.79
C ASP A 160 4.43 16.30 -0.31
N GLY A 161 3.94 17.32 0.37
CA GLY A 161 4.22 17.58 1.77
C GLY A 161 5.71 17.52 2.13
N ALA A 162 6.02 16.87 3.25
CA ALA A 162 7.40 16.75 3.75
C ALA A 162 8.27 15.78 2.93
N ASN A 163 7.74 15.10 1.91
CA ASN A 163 8.60 14.34 0.98
C ASN A 163 9.48 15.29 0.14
N VAL A 164 9.00 16.52 -0.12
CA VAL A 164 9.78 17.55 -0.83
C VAL A 164 11.00 17.94 -0.01
N GLU A 165 10.78 18.32 1.25
CA GLU A 165 11.86 18.66 2.20
C GLU A 165 12.82 17.47 2.39
N MET A 166 12.30 16.24 2.50
CA MET A 166 13.14 15.04 2.60
C MET A 166 13.99 14.81 1.35
N ALA A 167 13.47 15.07 0.15
CA ALA A 167 14.24 14.94 -1.09
C ALA A 167 15.32 16.03 -1.21
N GLU A 168 15.03 17.26 -0.76
CA GLU A 168 16.00 18.36 -0.71
C GLU A 168 17.17 18.06 0.25
N GLU A 169 16.87 17.51 1.43
CA GLU A 169 17.87 17.22 2.46
C GLU A 169 18.64 15.91 2.19
N ALA A 170 17.97 14.88 1.70
CA ALA A 170 18.57 13.56 1.47
C ALA A 170 19.18 13.40 0.08
N GLY A 171 18.83 14.26 -0.88
CA GLY A 171 19.01 14.02 -2.30
C GLY A 171 17.87 13.17 -2.89
N GLU A 172 17.29 13.62 -4.00
CA GLU A 172 16.18 12.92 -4.67
C GLU A 172 16.58 11.51 -5.11
N GLU A 173 17.86 11.28 -5.42
CA GLU A 173 18.41 9.97 -5.79
C GLU A 173 18.34 8.91 -4.67
N ASN A 174 18.14 9.34 -3.41
CA ASN A 174 17.99 8.47 -2.25
C ASN A 174 16.52 8.17 -1.92
N LEU A 175 15.58 8.66 -2.72
CA LEU A 175 14.14 8.39 -2.63
C LEU A 175 13.62 7.76 -3.94
N PHE A 176 12.52 7.02 -3.83
CA PHE A 176 11.77 6.54 -4.99
C PHE A 176 10.58 7.47 -5.26
N ILE A 177 10.85 8.64 -5.81
CA ILE A 177 9.80 9.60 -6.18
C ILE A 177 9.09 9.15 -7.46
N PHE A 178 7.76 9.24 -7.47
CA PHE A 178 6.95 8.91 -8.65
C PHE A 178 5.67 9.74 -8.74
N GLY A 179 4.98 9.61 -9.88
CA GLY A 179 3.66 10.18 -10.11
C GLY A 179 3.71 11.62 -10.59
N MET A 180 2.52 12.20 -10.69
CA MET A 180 2.31 13.59 -11.09
C MET A 180 2.76 14.56 -10.00
N ARG A 181 3.30 15.71 -10.41
CA ARG A 181 3.51 16.86 -9.52
C ARG A 181 2.20 17.64 -9.35
N VAL A 182 2.17 18.58 -8.40
CA VAL A 182 0.96 19.35 -8.07
C VAL A 182 0.40 20.07 -9.30
N GLU A 183 1.28 20.62 -10.14
CA GLU A 183 0.93 21.35 -11.35
C GLU A 183 0.33 20.42 -12.41
N ASP A 184 0.88 19.20 -12.54
CA ASP A 184 0.40 18.18 -13.47
C ASP A 184 -0.99 17.67 -13.08
N VAL A 185 -1.25 17.48 -11.77
CA VAL A 185 -2.57 17.10 -11.24
C VAL A 185 -3.60 18.18 -11.61
N ALA A 186 -3.28 19.45 -11.33
CA ALA A 186 -4.17 20.56 -11.63
C ALA A 186 -4.41 20.72 -13.16
N GLU A 187 -3.40 20.45 -13.99
CA GLU A 187 -3.55 20.46 -15.43
C GLU A 187 -4.44 19.32 -15.93
N LEU A 188 -4.26 18.10 -15.42
CA LEU A 188 -5.09 16.96 -15.78
C LEU A 188 -6.56 17.17 -15.40
N ASP A 189 -6.81 17.72 -14.21
CA ASP A 189 -8.15 18.08 -13.76
C ASP A 189 -8.81 19.10 -14.71
N ARG A 190 -8.06 20.14 -15.12
CA ARG A 190 -8.56 21.14 -16.09
C ARG A 190 -8.85 20.55 -17.46
N LYS A 191 -8.06 19.57 -17.91
CA LYS A 191 -8.27 18.87 -19.19
C LYS A 191 -9.48 17.93 -19.16
N GLY A 192 -9.96 17.56 -17.98
CA GLY A 192 -11.05 16.61 -17.78
C GLY A 192 -10.51 15.19 -17.68
N TYR A 193 -10.03 14.84 -16.49
CA TYR A 193 -9.59 13.48 -16.18
C TYR A 193 -10.68 12.43 -16.49
N ASN A 194 -10.28 11.35 -17.16
CA ASN A 194 -11.16 10.22 -17.48
C ASN A 194 -10.49 8.89 -17.10
N ALA A 195 -10.88 8.34 -15.95
CA ALA A 195 -10.36 7.08 -15.43
C ALA A 195 -10.55 5.89 -16.40
N GLN A 196 -11.61 5.93 -17.23
CA GLN A 196 -11.89 4.86 -18.21
C GLN A 196 -10.72 4.70 -19.20
N GLU A 197 -10.06 5.79 -19.60
CA GLU A 197 -8.93 5.72 -20.51
C GLU A 197 -7.76 4.93 -19.93
N TYR A 198 -7.46 5.13 -18.64
CA TYR A 198 -6.37 4.43 -17.97
C TYR A 198 -6.72 2.95 -17.76
N TYR A 199 -7.97 2.67 -17.37
CA TYR A 199 -8.47 1.31 -17.26
C TYR A 199 -8.39 0.54 -18.59
N ASP A 200 -8.68 1.17 -19.73
CA ASP A 200 -8.61 0.50 -21.04
C ASP A 200 -7.17 0.38 -21.57
N LYS A 201 -6.30 1.35 -21.28
CA LYS A 201 -4.90 1.38 -21.76
C LYS A 201 -3.94 0.51 -20.93
N LEU A 202 -4.25 0.23 -19.66
CA LEU A 202 -3.33 -0.46 -18.73
C LEU A 202 -3.84 -1.86 -18.37
N PRO A 203 -3.32 -2.94 -19.00
CA PRO A 203 -3.85 -4.29 -18.82
C PRO A 203 -3.81 -4.83 -17.40
N GLU A 204 -2.75 -4.52 -16.65
CA GLU A 204 -2.62 -4.99 -15.26
C GLU A 204 -3.56 -4.25 -14.31
N LEU A 205 -3.78 -2.95 -14.53
CA LEU A 205 -4.78 -2.16 -13.80
C LEU A 205 -6.18 -2.70 -14.10
N LYS A 206 -6.49 -2.94 -15.38
CA LYS A 206 -7.75 -3.55 -15.82
C LYS A 206 -8.01 -4.86 -15.10
N GLN A 207 -7.03 -5.77 -15.11
CA GLN A 207 -7.15 -7.07 -14.45
C GLN A 207 -7.42 -6.94 -12.94
N ALA A 208 -6.71 -6.03 -12.25
CA ALA A 208 -6.91 -5.82 -10.81
C ALA A 208 -8.31 -5.28 -10.50
N ILE A 209 -8.79 -4.29 -11.27
CA ILE A 209 -10.13 -3.72 -11.13
C ILE A 209 -11.20 -4.78 -11.45
N ASP A 210 -11.01 -5.58 -12.49
CA ASP A 210 -11.96 -6.64 -12.89
C ASP A 210 -12.06 -7.75 -11.83
N GLN A 211 -10.97 -8.10 -11.16
CA GLN A 211 -11.00 -9.04 -10.04
C GLN A 211 -11.78 -8.49 -8.84
N ILE A 212 -11.62 -7.20 -8.52
CA ILE A 212 -12.43 -6.57 -7.46
C ILE A 212 -13.91 -6.56 -7.85
N LYS A 213 -14.21 -6.12 -9.09
CA LYS A 213 -15.57 -5.99 -9.61
C LYS A 213 -16.31 -7.33 -9.72
N SER A 214 -15.62 -8.40 -10.11
CA SER A 214 -16.22 -9.73 -10.30
C SER A 214 -16.47 -10.48 -8.98
N GLY A 215 -16.07 -9.93 -7.84
CA GLY A 215 -16.21 -10.62 -6.56
C GLY A 215 -15.13 -11.67 -6.30
N PHE A 216 -14.01 -11.66 -7.03
CA PHE A 216 -12.91 -12.61 -6.84
C PHE A 216 -12.41 -12.65 -5.38
N PHE A 217 -12.37 -11.49 -4.71
CA PHE A 217 -11.99 -11.36 -3.30
C PHE A 217 -13.16 -11.50 -2.32
N SER A 218 -14.40 -11.60 -2.81
CA SER A 218 -15.62 -11.72 -2.00
C SER A 218 -16.65 -12.67 -2.65
N PRO A 219 -16.33 -13.95 -2.88
CA PRO A 219 -17.16 -14.85 -3.68
C PRO A 219 -18.57 -15.09 -3.10
N LYS A 220 -18.76 -14.86 -1.79
CA LYS A 220 -20.07 -14.94 -1.12
C LYS A 220 -20.94 -13.70 -1.32
N GLU A 221 -20.31 -12.56 -1.60
CA GLU A 221 -20.96 -11.26 -1.82
C GLU A 221 -20.24 -10.55 -3.00
N PRO A 222 -20.47 -10.97 -4.26
CA PRO A 222 -19.68 -10.49 -5.39
C PRO A 222 -19.73 -8.96 -5.59
N GLU A 223 -20.89 -8.37 -5.28
CA GLU A 223 -21.12 -6.92 -5.40
C GLU A 223 -20.58 -6.10 -4.22
N LEU A 224 -19.97 -6.74 -3.20
CA LEU A 224 -19.53 -6.09 -1.95
C LEU A 224 -18.64 -4.87 -2.20
N PHE A 225 -17.75 -4.94 -3.20
CA PHE A 225 -16.78 -3.88 -3.51
C PHE A 225 -17.18 -3.01 -4.69
N LYS A 226 -18.41 -3.13 -5.20
CA LYS A 226 -18.88 -2.34 -6.34
C LYS A 226 -18.68 -0.83 -6.12
N ASN A 227 -19.08 -0.32 -4.95
CA ASN A 227 -18.92 1.11 -4.63
C ASN A 227 -17.45 1.57 -4.60
N VAL A 228 -16.52 0.69 -4.24
CA VAL A 228 -15.08 1.01 -4.28
C VAL A 228 -14.60 1.14 -5.72
N VAL A 229 -15.08 0.26 -6.61
CA VAL A 229 -14.79 0.33 -8.05
C VAL A 229 -15.44 1.56 -8.68
N ASP A 230 -16.73 1.81 -8.41
CA ASP A 230 -17.46 2.96 -8.95
C ASP A 230 -16.80 4.29 -8.53
N MET A 231 -16.25 4.37 -7.32
CA MET A 231 -15.46 5.51 -6.87
C MET A 231 -14.25 5.76 -7.77
N LEU A 232 -13.51 4.72 -8.19
CA LEU A 232 -12.36 4.85 -9.09
C LEU A 232 -12.74 5.36 -10.49
N PHE A 233 -13.98 5.17 -10.94
CA PHE A 233 -14.40 5.63 -12.27
C PHE A 233 -15.08 7.00 -12.26
N HIS A 234 -15.71 7.38 -11.14
CA HIS A 234 -16.57 8.57 -11.09
C HIS A 234 -16.06 9.67 -10.14
N HIS A 235 -15.21 9.30 -9.18
CA HIS A 235 -14.79 10.19 -8.09
C HIS A 235 -13.29 10.07 -7.77
N ASP A 236 -12.49 9.53 -8.69
CA ASP A 236 -11.05 9.37 -8.56
C ASP A 236 -10.35 10.74 -8.58
N ARG A 237 -10.26 11.33 -7.39
CA ARG A 237 -9.70 12.64 -7.05
C ARG A 237 -8.75 12.50 -5.86
#